data_AF-A0A4R3Z1F3-F1
#
_entry.id   AF-A0A4R3Z1F3-F1
#
_cell.length_a   1.000
_cell.length_b   1.000
_cell.length_c   1.000
_cell.angle_alpha   90.00
_cell.angle_beta   90.00
_cell.angle_gamma   90.00
#
_symmetry.space_group_name_H-M   'P 1'
#
loop_
_entity.id
_entity.type
_entity.pdbx_description
1 polymer ?
#
loop_
_entity_poly.entity_id
_entity_poly.type
_entity_poly.pdbx_seq_one_letter_code
_entity_poly.pdbx_strand_id
1 'polypeptide(L)'
;MKLTRQAQVLIFAIMVGIFLCASYLLLGKQEQEKPVEKQAQYTMKLVLEDTPIVSTYIDSISQEKSSSKYQKYDIEVTKRTKIKDYTLSANQTFSKYIQPLGPNGKDKLIKGSKNIISHYAYSMLLKGDILEKTNLSTKEKTYEIVNAYITYNQIPLTLLSDNSNVSIANQRKTKEKIVNLQEFIDSLKSVDKRDKMLTW
;
A
#
# COMPACT_ATOMS: atom_id res chain seq x y z
N MET A 1 28.51 50.19 -67.80
CA MET A 1 27.21 49.59 -68.17
C MET A 1 26.16 50.00 -67.14
N LYS A 2 25.10 50.72 -67.52
CA LYS A 2 23.95 50.96 -66.63
C LYS A 2 23.01 49.77 -66.75
N LEU A 3 22.69 49.11 -65.63
CA LEU A 3 21.68 48.04 -65.64
C LEU A 3 20.34 48.63 -66.11
N THR A 4 19.63 47.90 -66.96
CA THR A 4 18.28 48.28 -67.36
C THR A 4 17.36 48.24 -66.13
N ARG A 5 16.37 49.14 -66.08
CA ARG A 5 15.44 49.27 -64.95
C ARG A 5 14.74 47.93 -64.63
N GLN A 6 14.50 47.10 -65.64
CA GLN A 6 13.97 45.75 -65.52
C GLN A 6 14.93 44.79 -64.79
N ALA A 7 16.24 44.87 -65.08
CA ALA A 7 17.26 44.07 -64.40
C ALA A 7 17.44 44.47 -62.94
N GLN A 8 17.30 45.77 -62.60
CA GLN A 8 17.34 46.24 -61.21
C GLN A 8 16.15 45.72 -60.40
N VAL A 9 14.95 45.73 -60.97
CA VAL A 9 13.74 45.20 -60.30
C VAL A 9 13.85 43.69 -60.07
N LEU A 10 14.38 42.95 -61.04
CA LEU A 10 14.58 41.50 -60.93
C LEU A 10 15.57 41.14 -59.80
N ILE A 11 16.70 41.85 -59.72
CA ILE A 11 17.70 41.64 -58.67
C ILE A 11 17.11 41.95 -57.29
N PHE A 12 16.31 43.02 -57.19
CA PHE A 12 15.66 43.39 -55.93
C PHE A 12 14.63 42.34 -55.49
N ALA A 13 13.87 41.78 -56.42
CA ALA A 13 12.92 40.71 -56.14
C ALA A 13 13.60 39.43 -55.65
N ILE A 14 14.74 39.05 -56.26
CA ILE A 14 15.54 37.90 -55.82
C ILE A 14 16.10 38.13 -54.41
N MET A 15 16.63 39.33 -54.13
CA MET A 15 17.17 39.70 -52.82
C MET A 15 16.09 39.61 -51.71
N VAL A 16 14.88 40.10 -51.98
CA VAL A 16 13.75 40.00 -51.03
C VAL A 16 13.35 38.54 -50.82
N GLY A 17 13.31 37.73 -51.89
CA GLY A 17 13.02 36.30 -51.79
C GLY A 17 14.03 35.55 -50.91
N ILE A 18 15.32 35.81 -51.11
CA ILE A 18 16.40 35.22 -50.29
C ILE A 18 16.26 35.67 -48.82
N PHE A 19 15.97 36.95 -48.58
CA PHE A 19 15.80 37.48 -47.22
C PHE A 19 14.60 36.84 -46.49
N LEU A 20 13.49 36.62 -47.18
CA LEU A 20 12.31 35.95 -46.63
C LEU A 20 12.56 34.46 -46.36
N CYS A 21 13.27 33.76 -47.25
CA CYS A 21 13.67 32.37 -46.99
C CYS A 21 14.65 32.26 -45.82
N ALA A 22 15.63 33.16 -45.73
CA ALA A 22 16.59 33.18 -44.63
C ALA A 22 15.92 33.51 -43.29
N SER A 23 15.00 34.47 -43.26
CA SER A 23 14.25 34.81 -42.04
C SER A 23 13.34 33.66 -41.61
N TYR A 24 12.65 33.00 -42.54
CA TYR A 24 11.85 31.80 -42.24
C TYR A 24 12.69 30.65 -41.67
N LEU A 25 13.87 30.40 -42.25
CA LEU A 25 14.81 29.38 -41.75
C LEU A 25 15.41 29.74 -40.37
N LEU A 26 15.61 31.02 -40.09
CA LEU A 26 16.11 31.50 -38.79
C LEU A 26 15.02 31.50 -37.71
N LEU A 27 13.77 31.83 -38.06
CA LEU A 27 12.62 31.83 -37.13
C LEU A 27 12.10 30.42 -36.84
N GLY A 28 12.16 29.49 -37.81
CA GLY A 28 11.72 28.10 -37.64
C GLY A 28 12.62 27.23 -36.73
N LYS A 29 13.74 27.78 -36.24
CA LYS A 29 14.71 27.10 -35.37
C LYS A 29 14.82 27.69 -33.96
N GLN A 30 13.83 28.47 -33.51
CA GLN A 30 13.63 28.54 -32.06
C GLN A 30 12.96 27.23 -31.65
N GLU A 31 13.79 26.21 -31.42
CA GLU A 31 13.41 25.14 -30.51
C GLU A 31 12.86 25.86 -29.27
N GLN A 32 11.55 25.76 -29.06
CA GLN A 32 11.00 26.00 -27.74
C GLN A 32 11.76 25.02 -26.85
N GLU A 33 12.78 25.52 -26.15
CA GLU A 33 13.36 24.82 -25.02
C GLU A 33 12.16 24.50 -24.14
N LYS A 34 11.71 23.24 -24.20
CA LYS A 34 10.75 22.73 -23.24
C LYS A 34 11.34 23.10 -21.90
N PRO A 35 10.61 23.81 -21.03
CA PRO A 35 11.15 24.19 -19.73
C PRO A 35 11.68 22.90 -19.11
N VAL A 36 12.99 22.86 -18.87
CA VAL A 36 13.63 21.72 -18.23
C VAL A 36 12.91 21.57 -16.90
N GLU A 37 12.06 20.56 -16.82
CA GLU A 37 11.29 20.26 -15.63
C GLU A 37 12.32 19.98 -14.55
N LYS A 38 12.59 20.97 -13.69
CA LYS A 38 13.56 20.84 -12.60
C LYS A 38 13.10 19.64 -11.78
N GLN A 39 13.81 18.51 -11.90
CA GLN A 39 13.52 17.33 -11.09
C GLN A 39 13.44 17.79 -9.64
N ALA A 40 12.25 17.61 -9.05
CA ALA A 40 12.03 17.99 -7.67
C ALA A 40 13.04 17.23 -6.80
N GLN A 41 13.87 17.98 -6.09
CA GLN A 41 14.83 17.40 -5.15
C GLN A 41 14.16 17.22 -3.80
N TYR A 42 14.44 16.11 -3.14
CA TYR A 42 13.84 15.74 -1.86
C TYR A 42 14.90 15.39 -0.84
N THR A 43 14.66 15.77 0.41
CA THR A 43 15.35 15.18 1.57
C THR A 43 14.45 14.13 2.21
N MET A 44 15.03 13.01 2.60
CA MET A 44 14.32 11.88 3.20
C MET A 44 14.67 11.78 4.68
N LYS A 45 13.67 11.51 5.52
CA LYS A 45 13.85 11.21 6.93
C LYS A 45 12.95 10.06 7.35
N LEU A 46 13.54 9.01 7.91
CA LEU A 46 12.78 7.95 8.56
C LEU A 46 12.21 8.49 9.88
N VAL A 47 10.88 8.52 10.02
CA VAL A 47 10.21 9.10 11.20
C VAL A 47 9.61 8.04 12.12
N LEU A 48 9.25 6.87 11.59
CA LEU A 48 8.90 5.69 12.36
C LEU A 48 9.54 4.46 11.70
N GLU A 49 10.02 3.55 12.53
CA GLU A 49 10.64 2.30 12.09
C GLU A 49 9.79 1.11 12.58
N ASP A 50 9.60 0.11 11.70
CA ASP A 50 8.88 -1.15 11.94
C ASP A 50 7.56 -0.98 12.74
N THR A 51 6.79 0.05 12.43
CA THR A 51 5.55 0.35 13.17
C THR A 51 4.41 -0.54 12.66
N PRO A 52 3.55 -1.05 13.56
CA PRO A 52 2.25 -1.58 13.16
C PRO A 52 1.40 -0.47 12.50
N ILE A 53 0.78 -0.78 11.36
CA ILE A 53 0.04 0.18 10.53
C ILE A 53 -1.44 -0.16 10.49
N VAL A 54 -1.78 -1.35 9.98
CA VAL A 54 -3.17 -1.80 9.81
C VAL A 54 -3.26 -3.27 10.21
N SER A 55 -4.29 -3.61 10.98
CA SER A 55 -4.65 -4.98 11.30
C SER A 55 -5.95 -5.32 10.58
N THR A 56 -5.99 -6.48 9.93
CA THR A 56 -7.15 -6.92 9.13
C THR A 56 -7.54 -8.33 9.55
N TYR A 57 -8.84 -8.57 9.69
CA TYR A 57 -9.41 -9.90 9.76
C TYR A 57 -9.77 -10.35 8.35
N ILE A 58 -9.37 -11.56 7.96
CA ILE A 58 -9.67 -12.12 6.66
C ILE A 58 -10.95 -12.93 6.73
N ASP A 59 -10.85 -14.12 7.33
CA ASP A 59 -11.95 -15.06 7.46
C ASP A 59 -11.57 -16.14 8.48
N SER A 60 -12.58 -16.90 8.91
CA SER A 60 -12.44 -18.14 9.67
C SER A 60 -12.60 -19.32 8.71
N ILE A 61 -11.53 -20.07 8.52
CA ILE A 61 -11.48 -21.16 7.55
C ILE A 61 -11.77 -22.48 8.27
N SER A 62 -12.87 -23.12 7.89
CA SER A 62 -13.24 -24.46 8.31
C SER A 62 -12.49 -25.52 7.52
N GLN A 63 -12.63 -26.79 7.90
CA GLN A 63 -12.05 -27.90 7.13
C GLN A 63 -12.58 -27.95 5.69
N GLU A 64 -13.88 -27.69 5.48
CA GLU A 64 -14.55 -27.72 4.19
C GLU A 64 -14.12 -26.57 3.27
N LYS A 65 -13.77 -25.41 3.87
CA LYS A 65 -13.29 -24.23 3.15
C LYS A 65 -11.76 -24.21 2.96
N SER A 66 -11.05 -25.22 3.45
CA SER A 66 -9.59 -25.32 3.39
C SER A 66 -9.10 -25.39 1.95
N SER A 67 -8.03 -24.65 1.63
CA SER A 67 -7.41 -24.66 0.31
C SER A 67 -5.89 -24.69 0.39
N SER A 68 -5.29 -25.63 -0.33
CA SER A 68 -3.83 -25.68 -0.54
C SER A 68 -3.36 -24.72 -1.64
N LYS A 69 -4.25 -23.96 -2.27
CA LYS A 69 -3.87 -22.95 -3.27
C LYS A 69 -3.49 -21.65 -2.57
N TYR A 70 -2.43 -21.02 -3.05
CA TYR A 70 -2.10 -19.66 -2.62
C TYR A 70 -3.16 -18.68 -3.11
N GLN A 71 -3.64 -17.83 -2.21
CA GLN A 71 -4.57 -16.75 -2.49
C GLN A 71 -3.92 -15.42 -2.12
N LYS A 72 -4.15 -14.40 -2.96
CA LYS A 72 -3.67 -13.03 -2.75
C LYS A 72 -4.63 -12.29 -1.83
N TYR A 73 -4.10 -11.65 -0.80
CA TYR A 73 -4.84 -10.74 0.06
C TYR A 73 -4.18 -9.37 0.03
N ASP A 74 -4.98 -8.36 -0.26
CA ASP A 74 -4.55 -6.97 -0.36
C ASP A 74 -4.97 -6.19 0.88
N ILE A 75 -4.07 -5.36 1.39
CA ILE A 75 -4.33 -4.36 2.42
C ILE A 75 -4.16 -3.00 1.76
N GLU A 76 -5.28 -2.31 1.59
CA GLU A 76 -5.30 -0.94 1.10
C GLU A 76 -5.21 0.03 2.26
N VAL A 77 -4.24 0.94 2.19
CA VAL A 77 -4.11 2.06 3.12
C VAL A 77 -4.40 3.34 2.36
N THR A 78 -5.50 4.00 2.72
CA THR A 78 -5.97 5.18 2.00
C THR A 78 -5.18 6.42 2.41
N LYS A 79 -5.11 7.38 1.48
CA LYS A 79 -4.63 8.73 1.75
C LYS A 79 -5.38 9.31 2.95
N ARG A 80 -4.67 10.10 3.75
CA ARG A 80 -5.15 10.67 5.03
C ARG A 80 -5.30 9.66 6.17
N THR A 81 -4.95 8.38 5.99
CA THR A 81 -4.80 7.47 7.12
C THR A 81 -3.76 8.03 8.08
N LYS A 82 -4.13 8.12 9.36
CA LYS A 82 -3.28 8.62 10.44
C LYS A 82 -2.56 7.46 11.12
N ILE A 83 -1.24 7.54 11.19
CA ILE A 83 -0.34 6.57 11.85
C ILE A 83 0.45 7.35 12.90
N LYS A 84 0.07 7.20 14.17
CA LYS A 84 0.52 8.07 15.26
C LYS A 84 0.28 9.54 14.90
N ASP A 85 1.34 10.35 14.77
CA ASP A 85 1.24 11.78 14.45
C ASP A 85 1.37 12.07 12.94
N TYR A 86 1.53 11.06 12.09
CA TYR A 86 1.79 11.21 10.66
C TYR A 86 0.56 10.89 9.83
N THR A 87 0.31 11.68 8.79
CA THR A 87 -0.84 11.52 7.88
C THR A 87 -0.35 11.17 6.48
N LEU A 88 -0.75 10.02 5.97
CA LEU A 88 -0.27 9.55 4.67
C LEU A 88 -0.73 10.43 3.51
N SER A 89 0.19 10.66 2.58
CA SER A 89 -0.03 11.58 1.46
C SER A 89 -0.66 10.92 0.22
N ALA A 90 -0.62 9.59 0.14
CA ALA A 90 -1.15 8.81 -0.99
C ALA A 90 -1.78 7.49 -0.55
N ASN A 91 -2.61 6.92 -1.42
CA ASN A 91 -3.09 5.55 -1.28
C ASN A 91 -1.91 4.59 -1.54
N GLN A 92 -1.84 3.50 -0.78
CA GLN A 92 -0.84 2.45 -0.95
C GLN A 92 -1.52 1.09 -0.77
N THR A 93 -1.14 0.11 -1.57
CA THR A 93 -1.67 -1.25 -1.52
C THR A 93 -0.54 -2.24 -1.28
N PHE A 94 -0.71 -3.09 -0.29
CA PHE A 94 0.25 -4.13 0.08
C PHE A 94 -0.39 -5.50 -0.05
N SER A 95 0.35 -6.47 -0.60
CA SER A 95 -0.20 -7.79 -0.90
C SER A 95 0.56 -8.88 -0.16
N LYS A 96 -0.17 -9.91 0.30
CA LYS A 96 0.42 -11.15 0.78
C LYS A 96 -0.30 -12.36 0.19
N TYR A 97 0.48 -13.36 -0.20
CA TYR A 97 -0.03 -14.64 -0.63
C TYR A 97 0.03 -15.63 0.53
N ILE A 98 -1.10 -16.25 0.88
CA ILE A 98 -1.17 -17.32 1.90
C ILE A 98 -2.02 -18.47 1.39
N GLN A 99 -1.81 -19.66 1.95
CA GLN A 99 -2.71 -20.80 1.80
C GLN A 99 -3.71 -20.78 2.96
N PRO A 100 -5.01 -20.52 2.72
CA PRO A 100 -6.02 -20.53 3.77
C PRO A 100 -6.36 -21.99 4.12
N LEU A 101 -5.64 -22.54 5.10
CA LEU A 101 -5.84 -23.90 5.59
C LEU A 101 -6.81 -23.91 6.77
N GLY A 102 -7.78 -24.82 6.70
CA GLY A 102 -8.66 -25.19 7.81
C GLY A 102 -8.05 -26.27 8.72
N PRO A 103 -8.68 -26.56 9.86
CA PRO A 103 -8.22 -27.61 10.77
C PRO A 103 -8.44 -29.02 10.20
N ASN A 104 -7.78 -30.00 10.81
CA ASN A 104 -7.90 -31.42 10.48
C ASN A 104 -9.10 -32.11 11.17
N GLY A 105 -9.89 -31.35 11.95
CA GLY A 105 -11.05 -31.84 12.69
C GLY A 105 -10.75 -32.69 13.94
N LYS A 106 -9.48 -32.81 14.35
CA LYS A 106 -9.04 -33.68 15.46
C LYS A 106 -8.31 -32.91 16.56
N ASP A 107 -7.67 -31.81 16.20
CA ASP A 107 -6.85 -31.04 17.11
C ASP A 107 -7.71 -30.30 18.15
N LYS A 108 -7.25 -30.28 19.39
CA LYS A 108 -7.86 -29.54 20.49
C LYS A 108 -7.26 -28.15 20.60
N LEU A 109 -8.05 -27.18 21.11
CA LEU A 109 -7.59 -25.81 21.33
C LEU A 109 -6.33 -25.77 22.22
N ILE A 110 -6.39 -26.40 23.40
CA ILE A 110 -5.22 -26.71 24.24
C ILE A 110 -5.21 -28.19 24.67
N LYS A 111 -4.07 -28.64 25.22
CA LYS A 111 -3.95 -30.00 25.77
C LYS A 111 -4.99 -30.23 26.87
N GLY A 112 -5.79 -31.28 26.73
CA GLY A 112 -6.83 -31.64 27.69
C GLY A 112 -8.18 -30.94 27.50
N SER A 113 -8.30 -30.02 26.53
CA SER A 113 -9.56 -29.35 26.24
C SER A 113 -10.66 -30.32 25.78
N LYS A 114 -11.92 -29.93 26.01
CA LYS A 114 -13.09 -30.54 25.38
C LYS A 114 -13.41 -29.92 24.01
N ASN A 115 -12.84 -28.75 23.71
CA ASN A 115 -13.07 -28.01 22.48
C ASN A 115 -12.14 -28.50 21.38
N ILE A 116 -12.75 -29.01 20.30
CA ILE A 116 -12.05 -29.39 19.07
C ILE A 116 -12.04 -28.19 18.14
N ILE A 117 -10.86 -27.88 17.58
CA ILE A 117 -10.68 -26.76 16.66
C ILE A 117 -11.58 -26.97 15.44
N SER A 118 -12.56 -26.09 15.31
CA SER A 118 -13.50 -26.08 14.19
C SER A 118 -13.03 -25.21 13.03
N HIS A 119 -12.33 -24.11 13.33
CA HIS A 119 -11.87 -23.14 12.35
C HIS A 119 -10.49 -22.59 12.73
N TYR A 120 -9.79 -22.07 11.71
CA TYR A 120 -8.68 -21.15 11.91
C TYR A 120 -9.08 -19.75 11.45
N ALA A 121 -9.08 -18.78 12.36
CA ALA A 121 -9.21 -17.37 12.01
C ALA A 121 -7.88 -16.83 11.50
N TYR A 122 -7.91 -16.20 10.33
CA TYR A 122 -6.76 -15.53 9.75
C TYR A 122 -6.84 -14.04 10.00
N SER A 123 -5.78 -13.49 10.59
CA SER A 123 -5.63 -12.05 10.75
C SER A 123 -4.25 -11.61 10.29
N MET A 124 -4.22 -10.58 9.45
CA MET A 124 -3.02 -9.97 8.90
C MET A 124 -2.66 -8.69 9.64
N LEU A 125 -1.37 -8.43 9.79
CA LEU A 125 -0.83 -7.20 10.34
C LEU A 125 0.19 -6.63 9.35
N LEU A 126 -0.13 -5.47 8.78
CA LEU A 126 0.79 -4.66 8.00
C LEU A 126 1.71 -3.90 8.96
N LYS A 127 3.01 -4.07 8.76
CA LYS A 127 4.06 -3.29 9.41
C LYS A 127 4.94 -2.63 8.37
N GLY A 128 5.62 -1.56 8.75
CA GLY A 128 6.58 -0.90 7.90
C GLY A 128 7.11 0.38 8.52
N ASP A 129 7.90 1.07 7.73
CA ASP A 129 8.55 2.32 8.08
C ASP A 129 7.70 3.49 7.59
N ILE A 130 7.70 4.60 8.32
CA ILE A 130 7.11 5.86 7.82
C ILE A 130 8.24 6.77 7.41
N LEU A 131 8.27 7.12 6.12
CA LEU A 131 9.25 8.01 5.53
C LEU A 131 8.64 9.40 5.32
N GLU A 132 9.27 10.43 5.89
CA GLU A 132 9.01 11.83 5.56
C GLU A 132 9.85 12.21 4.35
N LYS A 133 9.20 12.71 3.29
CA LYS A 133 9.86 13.37 2.16
C LYS A 133 9.59 14.86 2.23
N THR A 134 10.65 15.66 2.28
CA THR A 134 10.52 17.11 2.20
C THR A 134 10.97 17.59 0.83
N ASN A 135 10.07 18.23 0.08
CA ASN A 135 10.41 18.88 -1.18
C ASN A 135 11.33 20.07 -0.90
N LEU A 136 12.51 20.11 -1.49
CA LEU A 136 13.49 21.16 -1.22
C LEU A 136 13.06 22.53 -1.72
N SER A 137 12.24 22.59 -2.76
CA SER A 137 11.72 23.82 -3.37
C SER A 137 10.49 24.35 -2.64
N THR A 138 9.48 23.51 -2.42
CA THR A 138 8.19 23.95 -1.82
C THR A 138 8.17 23.86 -0.30
N LYS A 139 9.14 23.15 0.30
CA LYS A 139 9.17 22.78 1.73
C LYS A 139 7.99 21.92 2.19
N GLU A 140 7.16 21.44 1.25
CA GLU A 140 6.06 20.54 1.56
C GLU A 140 6.58 19.19 2.02
N LYS A 141 5.90 18.64 3.03
CA LYS A 141 6.19 17.33 3.61
C LYS A 141 5.15 16.32 3.16
N THR A 142 5.62 15.18 2.69
CA THR A 142 4.79 14.02 2.42
C THR A 142 5.22 12.83 3.26
N TYR A 143 4.27 11.97 3.59
CA TYR A 143 4.51 10.76 4.38
C TYR A 143 4.02 9.55 3.60
N GLU A 144 4.89 8.56 3.50
CA GLU A 144 4.63 7.29 2.83
C GLU A 144 5.07 6.12 3.70
N ILE A 145 4.55 4.93 3.37
CA ILE A 145 4.96 3.69 4.04
C ILE A 145 6.04 3.06 3.16
N VAL A 146 7.20 2.77 3.74
CA VAL A 146 8.29 2.07 3.05
C VAL A 146 8.68 0.82 3.81
N ASN A 147 9.47 -0.06 3.18
CA ASN A 147 9.94 -1.33 3.76
C ASN A 147 8.80 -2.17 4.38
N ALA A 148 7.62 -2.10 3.79
CA ALA A 148 6.43 -2.69 4.36
C ALA A 148 6.42 -4.21 4.18
N TYR A 149 5.92 -4.90 5.20
CA TYR A 149 5.68 -6.33 5.14
C TYR A 149 4.41 -6.69 5.90
N ILE A 150 3.75 -7.75 5.44
CA ILE A 150 2.55 -8.28 6.07
C ILE A 150 2.93 -9.56 6.81
N THR A 151 2.59 -9.61 8.09
CA THR A 151 2.58 -10.85 8.88
C THR A 151 1.14 -11.35 9.01
N TYR A 152 0.96 -12.63 9.31
CA TYR A 152 -0.37 -13.17 9.63
C TYR A 152 -0.29 -14.15 10.78
N ASN A 153 -1.38 -14.27 11.53
CA ASN A 153 -1.58 -15.36 12.47
C ASN A 153 -2.73 -16.24 12.01
N GLN A 154 -2.52 -17.53 12.18
CA GLN A 154 -3.55 -18.56 12.12
C GLN A 154 -3.99 -18.85 13.55
N ILE A 155 -5.20 -18.44 13.91
CA ILE A 155 -5.69 -18.45 15.29
C ILE A 155 -6.70 -19.60 15.43
N PRO A 156 -6.41 -20.63 16.24
CA PRO A 156 -7.33 -21.75 16.44
C PRO A 156 -8.58 -21.29 17.20
N LEU A 157 -9.76 -21.64 16.69
CA LEU A 157 -11.02 -21.37 17.36
C LEU A 157 -12.03 -22.51 17.24
N THR A 158 -12.89 -22.60 18.24
CA THR A 158 -14.08 -23.45 18.24
C THR A 158 -15.31 -22.57 18.22
N LEU A 159 -16.12 -22.65 17.15
CA LEU A 159 -17.45 -22.05 17.14
C LEU A 159 -18.33 -22.83 18.11
N LEU A 160 -18.96 -22.12 19.02
CA LEU A 160 -19.89 -22.71 19.98
C LEU A 160 -21.29 -22.84 19.36
N SER A 161 -22.13 -23.68 19.96
CA SER A 161 -23.46 -24.01 19.43
C SER A 161 -24.41 -22.82 19.31
N ASP A 162 -24.14 -21.74 20.03
CA ASP A 162 -24.91 -20.49 19.97
C ASP A 162 -24.55 -19.59 18.78
N ASN A 163 -23.54 -19.97 17.98
CA ASN A 163 -23.00 -19.25 16.83
C ASN A 163 -22.61 -17.78 17.07
N SER A 164 -22.62 -17.34 18.33
CA SER A 164 -22.36 -15.96 18.75
C SER A 164 -21.10 -15.87 19.59
N ASN A 165 -20.63 -17.01 20.12
CA ASN A 165 -19.42 -17.10 20.89
C ASN A 165 -18.41 -18.06 20.25
N VAL A 166 -17.14 -17.78 20.50
CA VAL A 166 -16.01 -18.62 20.12
C VAL A 166 -15.18 -18.94 21.35
N SER A 167 -14.75 -20.19 21.44
CA SER A 167 -13.65 -20.56 22.34
C SER A 167 -12.33 -20.43 21.59
N ILE A 168 -11.39 -19.70 22.16
CA ILE A 168 -10.05 -19.46 21.60
C ILE A 168 -8.96 -19.78 22.62
N ALA A 169 -7.80 -20.19 22.11
CA ALA A 169 -6.60 -20.35 22.91
C ALA A 169 -5.70 -19.12 22.81
N ASN A 170 -4.94 -18.83 23.87
CA ASN A 170 -3.83 -17.89 23.77
C ASN A 170 -2.74 -18.41 22.82
N GLN A 171 -1.82 -17.54 22.36
CA GLN A 171 -0.75 -17.90 21.41
C GLN A 171 0.12 -19.06 21.91
N ARG A 172 0.32 -19.16 23.22
CA ARG A 172 1.10 -20.23 23.85
C ARG A 172 0.33 -21.56 23.97
N LYS A 173 -0.96 -21.58 23.62
CA LYS A 173 -1.87 -22.73 23.75
C LYS A 173 -1.87 -23.34 25.17
N THR A 174 -1.85 -22.46 26.18
CA THR A 174 -1.84 -22.82 27.60
C THR A 174 -3.14 -22.50 28.31
N LYS A 175 -3.92 -21.56 27.79
CA LYS A 175 -5.21 -21.15 28.37
C LYS A 175 -6.27 -21.01 27.28
N GLU A 176 -7.53 -21.21 27.66
CA GLU A 176 -8.71 -21.00 26.83
C GLU A 176 -9.64 -19.95 27.44
N LYS A 177 -10.30 -19.19 26.58
CA LYS A 177 -11.38 -18.27 26.96
C LYS A 177 -12.48 -18.29 25.92
N ILE A 178 -13.68 -17.97 26.36
CA ILE A 178 -14.83 -17.76 25.50
C ILE A 178 -15.01 -16.25 25.31
N VAL A 179 -15.21 -15.83 24.07
CA VAL A 179 -15.48 -14.43 23.72
C VAL A 179 -16.59 -14.38 22.68
N ASN A 180 -17.27 -13.24 22.60
CA ASN A 180 -18.21 -12.99 21.53
C ASN A 180 -17.47 -12.96 20.18
N LEU A 181 -18.05 -13.57 19.14
CA LEU A 181 -17.45 -13.67 17.81
C LEU A 181 -17.20 -12.29 17.19
N GLN A 182 -18.13 -11.34 17.34
CA GLN A 182 -17.98 -10.01 16.79
C GLN A 182 -16.89 -9.24 17.53
N GLU A 183 -16.87 -9.31 18.87
CA GLU A 183 -15.79 -8.74 19.69
C GLU A 183 -14.41 -9.30 19.30
N PHE A 184 -14.35 -10.61 19.04
CA PHE A 184 -13.13 -11.26 18.56
C PHE A 184 -12.68 -10.71 17.21
N ILE A 185 -13.57 -10.64 16.22
CA ILE A 185 -13.29 -10.09 14.89
C ILE A 185 -12.83 -8.63 14.98
N ASP A 186 -13.55 -7.80 15.75
CA ASP A 186 -13.24 -6.38 15.88
C ASP A 186 -11.90 -6.15 16.60
N SER A 187 -11.57 -7.01 17.57
CA SER A 187 -10.26 -6.98 18.22
C SER A 187 -9.14 -7.33 17.25
N LEU A 188 -9.35 -8.27 16.32
CA LEU A 188 -8.37 -8.63 15.30
C LEU A 188 -8.23 -7.59 14.18
N LYS A 189 -9.21 -6.70 14.00
CA LYS A 189 -9.14 -5.56 13.08
C LYS A 189 -8.46 -4.32 13.70
N SER A 190 -8.14 -4.36 14.98
CA SER A 190 -7.51 -3.24 15.68
C SER A 190 -6.08 -3.59 16.05
N VAL A 191 -5.12 -2.77 15.60
CA VAL A 191 -3.70 -2.91 15.94
C VAL A 191 -3.49 -3.02 17.47
N ASP A 192 -4.14 -2.15 18.25
CA ASP A 192 -3.93 -2.08 19.70
C ASP A 192 -4.59 -3.23 20.48
N LYS A 193 -5.71 -3.76 19.97
CA LYS A 193 -6.48 -4.82 20.64
C LYS A 193 -6.03 -6.21 20.23
N ARG A 194 -5.45 -6.36 19.04
CA ARG A 194 -5.05 -7.62 18.45
C ARG A 194 -4.16 -8.44 19.38
N ASP A 195 -3.07 -7.85 19.85
CA ASP A 195 -2.08 -8.58 20.66
C ASP A 195 -2.67 -8.95 22.02
N LYS A 196 -3.46 -8.06 22.63
CA LYS A 196 -4.16 -8.32 23.89
C LYS A 196 -5.16 -9.47 23.77
N MET A 197 -5.83 -9.60 22.62
CA MET A 197 -6.76 -10.70 22.37
C MET A 197 -6.05 -12.06 22.36
N LEU A 198 -4.76 -12.10 22.03
CA LEU A 198 -4.02 -13.32 21.73
C LEU A 198 -2.95 -13.72 22.76
N THR A 199 -2.46 -12.83 23.63
CA THR A 199 -1.22 -13.05 24.41
C THR A 199 -1.38 -13.36 25.92
N TRP A 200 -2.61 -13.32 26.44
CA TRP A 200 -2.96 -13.46 27.87
C TRP A 200 -2.71 -14.85 28.50
#